data_AF-A0A2R6M292-F1
#
_entry.id   AF-A0A2R6M292-F1
#
_cell.length_a   1.000
_cell.length_b   1.000
_cell.length_c   1.000
_cell.angle_alpha   90.00
_cell.angle_beta   90.00
_cell.angle_gamma   90.00
#
_symmetry.space_group_name_H-M   'P 1'
#
loop_
_entity.id
_entity.type
_entity.pdbx_description
1 polymer ?
#
loop_
_entity_poly.entity_id
_entity_poly.type
_entity_poly.pdbx_seq_one_letter_code
_entity_poly.pdbx_strand_id
1 'polypeptide(L)' 'MSQTDPVGRVAGWLGGFTRADVILTALPLLFVAGYALGVQLFDRHAFAVGVGAAACCAAIGDGIFWHPPTEE' A
#
# COMPACT_ATOMS: atom_id res chain seq x y z
N MET A 1 -28.36 -25.14 -5.88
CA MET A 1 -27.18 -25.20 -5.00
C MET A 1 -26.14 -24.27 -5.60
N SER A 2 -25.83 -23.15 -4.93
CA SER A 2 -24.87 -22.15 -5.40
C SER A 2 -23.47 -22.74 -5.32
N GLN A 3 -22.84 -23.00 -6.47
CA GLN A 3 -21.45 -23.41 -6.53
C GLN A 3 -20.59 -22.16 -6.25
N THR A 4 -20.26 -21.97 -4.98
CA THR A 4 -19.28 -20.98 -4.55
C THR A 4 -17.91 -21.46 -4.98
N ASP A 5 -17.53 -21.15 -6.21
CA ASP A 5 -16.11 -21.09 -6.55
C ASP A 5 -15.52 -19.93 -5.69
N PRO A 6 -14.50 -20.19 -4.86
CA PRO A 6 -13.81 -19.13 -4.14
C PRO A 6 -12.69 -18.53 -5.00
N VAL A 7 -12.15 -19.31 -5.95
CA VAL A 7 -10.97 -18.96 -6.75
C VAL A 7 -11.33 -17.97 -7.86
N GLY A 8 -12.40 -18.21 -8.61
CA GLY A 8 -12.93 -17.28 -9.62
C GLY A 8 -13.49 -16.01 -9.00
N ARG A 9 -14.00 -16.05 -7.76
CA ARG A 9 -14.35 -14.83 -7.02
C ARG A 9 -13.13 -13.98 -6.66
N VAL A 10 -12.05 -14.60 -6.20
CA VAL A 10 -10.78 -13.90 -5.91
C VAL A 10 -10.14 -13.39 -7.21
N ALA A 11 -10.15 -14.19 -8.27
CA ALA A 11 -9.64 -13.77 -9.58
C ALA A 11 -10.45 -12.62 -10.18
N GLY A 12 -11.78 -12.64 -10.05
CA GLY A 12 -12.64 -11.53 -10.49
C GLY A 12 -12.46 -10.26 -9.66
N TRP A 13 -12.22 -10.40 -8.35
CA TRP A 13 -11.89 -9.27 -7.47
C TRP A 13 -10.53 -8.66 -7.80
N LEU A 14 -9.52 -9.49 -8.07
CA LEU A 14 -8.19 -9.04 -8.51
C LEU A 14 -8.21 -8.44 -9.93
N GLY A 15 -9.07 -8.94 -10.81
CA GLY A 15 -9.25 -8.41 -12.17
C GLY A 15 -9.85 -7.00 -12.21
N GLY A 16 -10.48 -6.54 -11.13
CA GLY A 16 -11.02 -5.19 -10.99
C GLY A 16 -10.12 -4.22 -10.22
N PHE A 17 -8.94 -4.65 -9.76
CA PHE A 17 -8.03 -3.78 -9.01
C PHE A 17 -7.40 -2.74 -9.94
N THR A 18 -7.76 -1.48 -9.76
CA THR A 18 -7.11 -0.39 -10.46
C THR A 18 -5.75 -0.10 -9.83
N ARG A 19 -4.87 0.59 -10.56
CA ARG A 19 -3.58 1.05 -10.02
C ARG A 19 -3.76 1.91 -8.76
N ALA A 20 -4.82 2.71 -8.69
CA ALA A 20 -5.12 3.54 -7.53
C ALA A 20 -5.44 2.68 -6.29
N ASP A 21 -6.21 1.59 -6.46
CA ASP A 21 -6.55 0.67 -5.37
C ASP A 21 -5.31 -0.04 -4.80
N VAL A 22 -4.37 -0.40 -5.68
CA VAL A 22 -3.07 -0.98 -5.29
C VAL A 22 -2.28 0.03 -4.46
N ILE A 23 -2.15 1.28 -4.92
CA ILE A 23 -1.40 2.32 -4.19
C ILE A 23 -2.05 2.59 -2.83
N LEU A 24 -3.38 2.71 -2.79
CA LEU A 24 -4.13 2.94 -1.56
C LEU A 24 -3.93 1.81 -0.54
N THR A 25 -3.86 0.56 -1.01
CA THR A 25 -3.60 -0.61 -0.16
C THR A 25 -2.13 -0.71 0.25
N ALA A 26 -1.20 -0.25 -0.60
CA ALA A 26 0.23 -0.28 -0.34
C ALA A 26 0.66 0.73 0.74
N LEU A 27 0.00 1.89 0.86
CA LEU A 27 0.34 2.91 1.87
C LEU A 27 0.32 2.41 3.32
N PRO A 28 -0.75 1.78 3.84
CA PRO A 28 -0.74 1.25 5.20
C PRO A 28 0.32 0.16 5.37
N LEU A 29 0.57 -0.68 4.35
CA LEU A 29 1.60 -1.71 4.40
C LEU A 29 3.01 -1.09 4.47
N LEU A 30 3.29 -0.07 3.68
CA LEU A 30 4.54 0.69 3.70
C LEU A 30 4.76 1.36 5.06
N PHE A 31 3.71 1.95 5.63
CA PHE A 31 3.81 2.56 6.95
C PHE A 31 4.15 1.52 8.02
N VAL A 32 3.44 0.39 8.04
CA VAL A 32 3.67 -0.70 9.01
C VAL A 32 5.07 -1.27 8.86
N ALA A 33 5.53 -1.52 7.62
CA ALA A 33 6.87 -2.01 7.36
C ALA A 33 7.94 -1.01 7.82
N GLY A 34 7.79 0.27 7.47
CA GLY A 34 8.71 1.33 7.87
C GLY A 34 8.74 1.56 9.38
N TYR A 35 7.58 1.53 10.03
CA TYR A 35 7.47 1.61 11.48
C TYR A 35 8.14 0.42 12.17
N ALA A 36 7.85 -0.81 11.73
CA ALA A 36 8.47 -2.01 12.28
C ALA A 36 10.00 -1.97 12.16
N LEU A 37 10.52 -1.61 10.99
CA LEU A 37 11.95 -1.40 10.78
C LEU A 37 12.51 -0.32 11.71
N GLY A 38 11.83 0.83 11.79
CA GLY A 38 12.29 1.93 12.62
C GLY A 38 12.28 1.63 14.13
N VAL A 39 11.33 0.84 14.62
CA VAL A 39 11.35 0.33 16.01
C VAL A 39 12.58 -0.53 16.23
N GLN A 40 12.86 -1.47 15.32
CA GLN A 40 14.00 -2.39 15.43
C GLN A 40 15.36 -1.68 15.35
N LEU A 41 15.46 -0.58 14.61
CA LEU A 41 16.71 0.16 14.36
C LEU A 41 17.00 1.27 15.38
N PHE A 42 15.98 1.95 15.89
CA PHE A 42 16.17 3.20 16.64
C PHE A 42 15.64 3.17 18.08
N ASP A 43 14.88 2.15 18.48
CA ASP A 43 14.26 2.00 19.82
C ASP A 43 13.51 3.27 20.30
N ARG A 44 13.03 4.07 19.34
CA ARG A 44 12.29 5.31 19.57
C ARG A 44 11.12 5.37 18.62
N HIS A 45 9.92 5.34 19.19
CA HIS A 45 8.67 5.41 18.42
C HIS A 45 8.58 6.63 17.51
N ALA A 46 9.11 7.79 17.92
CA ALA A 46 9.14 8.98 17.08
C ALA A 46 9.93 8.77 15.78
N PHE A 47 11.09 8.10 15.85
CA PHE A 47 11.88 7.76 14.67
C PHE A 47 11.17 6.72 13.80
N ALA A 48 10.55 5.71 14.43
CA ALA A 48 9.79 4.69 13.71
C ALA A 48 8.61 5.27 12.92
N VAL A 49 7.84 6.17 13.52
CA VAL A 49 6.76 6.89 12.84
C VAL A 49 7.32 7.72 11.69
N GLY A 50 8.46 8.39 11.89
CA GLY A 50 9.13 9.16 10.84
C GLY A 50 9.54 8.29 9.63
N VAL A 51 10.10 7.10 9.87
CA VAL A 51 10.48 6.16 8.79
C VAL A 51 9.25 5.67 8.04
N GLY A 52 8.20 5.24 8.76
CA GLY A 52 6.94 4.81 8.14
C GLY A 52 6.31 5.91 7.30
N ALA A 53 6.24 7.14 7.83
CA ALA A 53 5.71 8.29 7.11
C ALA A 53 6.56 8.65 5.87
N ALA A 54 7.89 8.62 5.98
CA ALA A 54 8.78 8.89 4.86
C ALA A 54 8.60 7.89 3.71
N ALA A 55 8.42 6.60 4.02
CA ALA A 55 8.13 5.58 3.03
C ALA A 55 6.80 5.85 2.29
N CYS A 56 5.76 6.26 3.01
CA CYS A 56 4.48 6.66 2.40
C CYS A 56 4.63 7.89 1.50
N CYS A 57 5.37 8.90 1.93
CA CYS A 57 5.61 10.11 1.13
C CYS A 57 6.30 9.79 -0.21
N ALA A 58 7.19 8.79 -0.25
CA ALA A 58 7.82 8.37 -1.50
C ALA A 58 6.79 7.79 -2.48
N ALA A 59 5.88 6.92 -2.02
CA ALA A 59 4.83 6.36 -2.85
C ALA A 59 3.81 7.42 -3.32
N ILE A 60 3.43 8.35 -2.43
CA ILE A 60 2.55 9.48 -2.78
C ILE A 60 3.23 10.39 -3.81
N GLY A 61 4.50 10.74 -3.59
CA GLY A 61 5.27 11.57 -4.51
C GLY A 61 5.39 10.94 -5.89
N ASP A 62 5.67 9.64 -5.98
CA ASP A 62 5.67 8.91 -7.27
C ASP A 62 4.31 9.01 -7.97
N GLY A 63 3.23 8.74 -7.24
CA GLY A 63 1.86 8.79 -7.75
C GLY A 63 1.37 10.19 -8.14
N ILE A 64 2.01 11.26 -7.66
CA ILE A 64 1.66 12.65 -8.03
C ILE A 64 2.53 13.15 -9.19
N PHE A 65 3.84 12.89 -9.14
CA PHE A 65 4.80 13.56 -10.03
C PHE A 65 5.31 12.70 -11.19
N TRP A 66 5.46 11.39 -10.99
CA TRP A 66 6.10 10.51 -11.98
C TRP A 66 5.10 9.63 -12.72
N HIS A 67 4.13 9.11 -11.98
CA HIS A 67 3.08 8.24 -12.50
C HIS A 67 1.70 8.74 -12.03
N PRO A 68 1.26 9.93 -12.50
CA PRO A 68 -0.04 10.47 -12.15
C PRO A 68 -1.17 9.51 -12.55
N PRO A 69 -2.28 9.46 -11.80
CA PRO A 69 -3.46 8.73 -12.22
C PRO A 69 -3.94 9.32 -13.56
N THR A 70 -4.02 8.47 -14.58
CA THR A 70 -4.61 8.84 -15.87
C THR A 70 -6.13 8.82 -15.72
N GLU A 71 -6.79 9.87 -16.21
CA GLU A 71 -8.24 9.89 -16.37
C GLU A 71 -8.59 8.87 -17.47
N GLU A 72 -9.09 7.70 -17.09
CA GLU A 72 -9.85 6.82 -18.00
C GLU A 72 -11.35 7.07 -17.82
#